data_AF-A0A8S3G2T8-F1
#
_entry.id   AF-A0A8S3G2T8-F1
#
_cell.length_a   1.000
_cell.length_b   1.000
_cell.length_c   1.000
_cell.angle_alpha   90.00
_cell.angle_beta   90.00
_cell.angle_gamma   90.00
#
_symmetry.space_group_name_H-M   'P 1'
#
loop_
_entity.id
_entity.type
_entity.pdbx_description
1 polymer ?
#
loop_
_entity_poly.entity_id
_entity_poly.type
_entity_poly.pdbx_seq_one_letter_code
_entity_poly.pdbx_strand_id
1 'polypeptide(L)'
;MSDSLAKLSTELEYLIDKTWNLYVTVTDFQAQSQPRVDQVLNEIIGLLKDVDQMKDQFQDVHIPGQLLNYVDDLKNPQMFTRDCLQRTLERNEEINGKNETLAKFA
;
A
#
# COMPACT_ATOMS: atom_id res chain seq x y z
N MET A 1 -4.23 9.42 13.59
CA MET A 1 -3.71 9.05 12.26
C MET A 1 -2.62 7.99 12.36
N SER A 2 -1.53 8.20 13.12
CA SER A 2 -0.49 7.18 13.34
C SER A 2 -1.05 5.86 13.91
N ASP A 3 -1.91 5.95 14.91
CA ASP A 3 -2.46 4.74 15.57
C ASP A 3 -3.43 3.96 14.66
N SER A 4 -4.24 4.65 13.86
CA SER A 4 -5.13 4.03 12.87
C SER A 4 -4.35 3.30 11.78
N LEU A 5 -3.27 3.91 11.27
CA LEU A 5 -2.36 3.29 10.30
C LEU A 5 -1.66 2.06 10.90
N ALA A 6 -1.16 2.18 12.14
CA ALA A 6 -0.54 1.05 12.84
C ALA A 6 -1.53 -0.11 13.01
N LYS A 7 -2.78 0.19 13.42
CA LYS A 7 -3.84 -0.81 13.54
C LYS A 7 -4.13 -1.48 12.19
N LEU A 8 -4.25 -0.71 11.11
CA LEU A 8 -4.48 -1.27 9.77
C LEU A 8 -3.31 -2.17 9.34
N SER A 9 -2.07 -1.76 9.60
CA SER A 9 -0.88 -2.57 9.31
C SER A 9 -0.93 -3.91 10.04
N THR A 10 -1.22 -3.90 11.34
CA THR A 10 -1.35 -5.12 12.13
C THR A 10 -2.46 -6.04 11.60
N GLU A 11 -3.60 -5.49 11.20
CA GLU A 11 -4.71 -6.28 10.66
C GLU A 11 -4.35 -6.92 9.31
N LEU A 12 -3.65 -6.18 8.44
CA LEU A 12 -3.16 -6.67 7.16
C LEU A 12 -2.07 -7.74 7.32
N GLU A 13 -1.14 -7.57 8.26
CA GLU A 13 -0.14 -8.58 8.62
C GLU A 13 -0.81 -9.86 9.10
N TYR A 14 -1.82 -9.74 9.97
CA TYR A 14 -2.57 -10.90 10.46
C TYR A 14 -3.35 -11.60 9.35
N LEU A 15 -3.93 -10.86 8.40
CA LEU A 15 -4.58 -11.42 7.21
C LEU A 15 -3.61 -12.20 6.32
N ILE A 16 -2.39 -11.68 6.11
CA ILE A 16 -1.34 -12.38 5.37
C ILE A 16 -0.99 -13.69 6.08
N ASP A 17 -0.78 -13.66 7.39
CA ASP A 17 -0.48 -14.84 8.19
C ASP A 17 -1.58 -15.90 8.14
N LYS A 18 -2.86 -15.49 8.19
CA LYS A 18 -3.99 -16.42 8.07
C LYS A 18 -4.09 -17.03 6.68
N THR A 19 -3.83 -16.24 5.64
CA THR A 19 -3.76 -16.74 4.26
C THR A 19 -2.63 -17.76 4.10
N TRP A 20 -1.47 -17.52 4.72
CA TRP A 20 -0.37 -18.48 4.75
C TRP A 20 -0.73 -19.76 5.51
N ASN A 21 -1.36 -19.65 6.68
CA ASN A 21 -1.84 -20.80 7.44
C ASN A 21 -2.82 -21.67 6.65
N LEU A 22 -3.71 -21.05 5.87
CA LEU A 22 -4.60 -21.76 4.96
C LEU A 22 -3.81 -22.50 3.89
N TYR A 23 -2.86 -21.83 3.23
CA TYR A 23 -2.00 -22.45 2.21
C TYR A 23 -1.28 -23.69 2.75
N VAL A 24 -0.66 -23.60 3.94
CA VAL A 24 0.03 -24.73 4.58
C VAL A 24 -0.95 -25.88 4.88
N THR A 25 -2.13 -25.58 5.41
CA THR A 25 -3.13 -26.59 5.78
C THR A 25 -3.70 -27.31 4.54
N VAL A 26 -3.87 -26.58 3.44
CA VAL A 26 -4.38 -27.13 2.17
C VAL A 26 -3.31 -27.93 1.42
N THR A 27 -2.02 -27.56 1.56
CA THR A 27 -0.91 -28.26 0.89
C THR A 27 -0.77 -29.71 1.37
N ASP A 28 -0.99 -29.98 2.66
CA ASP A 28 -1.01 -31.34 3.24
C ASP A 28 -2.41 -31.69 3.77
N PHE A 29 -3.41 -31.53 2.90
CA PHE A 29 -4.80 -31.74 3.30
C PHE A 29 -5.11 -33.21 3.60
N GLN A 30 -5.77 -33.43 4.73
CA GLN A 30 -6.33 -34.71 5.14
C GLN A 30 -7.80 -34.51 5.52
N ALA A 31 -8.65 -35.54 5.43
CA ALA A 31 -10.09 -35.39 5.69
C ALA A 31 -10.38 -34.82 7.11
N GLN A 32 -9.56 -35.18 8.10
CA GLN A 32 -9.61 -34.63 9.47
C GLN A 32 -9.23 -33.14 9.57
N SER A 33 -8.57 -32.58 8.55
CA SER A 33 -8.15 -31.17 8.50
C SER A 33 -9.27 -30.24 8.03
N GLN A 34 -10.38 -30.77 7.49
CA GLN A 34 -11.50 -29.96 6.98
C GLN A 34 -12.03 -28.94 8.02
N PRO A 35 -12.29 -29.32 9.29
CA PRO A 35 -12.78 -28.35 10.28
C PRO A 35 -11.80 -27.19 10.51
N ARG A 36 -10.49 -27.45 10.42
CA ARG A 36 -9.45 -26.42 10.53
C ARG A 36 -9.46 -25.49 9.32
N VAL A 37 -9.64 -26.02 8.11
CA VAL A 37 -9.77 -25.22 6.89
C VAL A 37 -10.98 -24.30 6.98
N ASP A 38 -12.13 -24.83 7.40
CA ASP A 38 -13.36 -24.04 7.56
C ASP A 38 -13.18 -22.93 8.60
N GLN A 39 -12.49 -23.23 9.71
CA GLN A 39 -12.17 -22.23 10.73
C GLN A 39 -11.30 -21.10 10.15
N VAL A 40 -10.20 -21.43 9.49
CA VAL A 40 -9.27 -20.42 8.94
C VAL A 40 -9.94 -19.58 7.84
N LEU A 41 -10.79 -20.18 7.02
CA LEU A 41 -11.59 -19.45 6.02
C LEU A 41 -12.55 -18.44 6.68
N ASN A 42 -13.26 -18.85 7.72
CA ASN A 42 -14.14 -17.95 8.46
C ASN A 42 -13.37 -16.82 9.15
N GLU A 43 -12.17 -17.10 9.68
CA GLU A 43 -11.27 -16.07 10.22
C GLU A 43 -10.88 -15.07 9.13
N ILE A 44 -10.41 -15.52 7.96
CA ILE A 44 -10.06 -14.65 6.82
C ILE A 44 -11.24 -13.78 6.38
N ILE A 45 -12.45 -14.35 6.30
CA ILE A 45 -13.67 -13.61 5.95
C ILE A 45 -13.94 -12.51 6.99
N GLY A 46 -13.75 -12.80 8.28
CA GLY A 46 -13.87 -11.80 9.35
C GLY A 46 -12.88 -10.66 9.17
N LEU A 47 -11.60 -10.99 9.00
CA LEU A 47 -10.52 -10.00 8.81
C LEU A 47 -10.76 -9.11 7.60
N LEU A 48 -11.20 -9.67 6.47
CA LEU A 48 -11.52 -8.88 5.28
C LEU A 48 -12.67 -7.90 5.53
N LYS A 49 -13.69 -8.28 6.31
CA LYS A 49 -14.77 -7.37 6.70
C LYS A 49 -14.27 -6.28 7.63
N ASP A 50 -13.42 -6.61 8.58
CA ASP A 50 -12.87 -5.65 9.53
C ASP A 50 -11.97 -4.63 8.81
N VAL A 51 -11.12 -5.08 7.88
CA VAL A 51 -10.33 -4.19 7.02
C VAL A 51 -11.21 -3.28 6.16
N ASP A 52 -12.29 -3.79 5.55
CA ASP A 52 -13.21 -2.94 4.76
C ASP A 52 -13.89 -1.86 5.63
N GLN A 53 -14.25 -2.19 6.87
CA GLN A 53 -14.83 -1.22 7.81
C GLN A 53 -13.83 -0.13 8.24
N MET A 54 -12.53 -0.42 8.18
CA MET A 54 -11.51 0.57 8.53
C MET A 54 -11.32 1.65 7.45
N LYS A 55 -11.81 1.46 6.22
CA LYS A 55 -11.58 2.39 5.10
C LYS A 55 -12.03 3.83 5.40
N ASP A 56 -13.10 3.99 6.15
CA ASP A 56 -13.66 5.31 6.48
C ASP A 56 -12.74 6.13 7.40
N GLN A 57 -11.78 5.49 8.07
CA GLN A 57 -10.77 6.17 8.89
C GLN A 57 -9.66 6.83 8.05
N PHE A 58 -9.63 6.58 6.74
CA PHE A 58 -8.56 7.02 5.82
C PHE A 58 -9.07 7.90 4.68
N GLN A 59 -10.25 8.50 4.81
CA GLN A 59 -10.82 9.37 3.76
C GLN A 59 -9.91 10.58 3.42
N ASP A 60 -9.13 11.06 4.39
CA ASP A 60 -8.18 12.17 4.21
C ASP A 60 -6.83 11.73 3.60
N VAL A 61 -6.63 10.43 3.40
CA VAL A 61 -5.38 9.87 2.85
C VAL A 61 -5.55 9.65 1.35
N HIS A 62 -4.88 10.47 0.54
CA HIS A 62 -4.88 10.34 -0.91
C HIS A 62 -3.59 9.67 -1.40
N ILE A 63 -3.75 8.57 -2.15
CA ILE A 63 -2.63 7.86 -2.76
C ILE A 63 -2.51 8.32 -4.22
N PRO A 64 -1.35 8.87 -4.64
CA PRO A 64 -1.13 9.20 -6.05
C PRO A 64 -1.22 7.93 -6.91
N GLY A 65 -2.03 7.94 -7.97
CA GLY A 65 -2.19 6.76 -8.83
C GLY A 65 -0.87 6.24 -9.42
N GLN A 66 0.09 7.15 -9.68
CA GLN A 66 1.43 6.80 -10.15
C GLN A 66 2.24 5.97 -9.14
N LEU A 67 1.93 6.08 -7.83
CA LEU A 67 2.57 5.28 -6.79
C LEU A 67 2.22 3.79 -6.93
N LEU A 68 1.02 3.48 -7.41
CA LEU A 68 0.58 2.09 -7.60
C LEU A 68 1.47 1.36 -8.60
N ASN A 69 1.93 2.05 -9.65
CA ASN A 69 2.89 1.47 -10.61
C ASN A 69 4.19 1.01 -9.93
N TYR A 70 4.66 1.70 -8.88
CA TYR A 70 5.85 1.28 -8.14
C TYR A 70 5.55 0.01 -7.33
N VAL A 71 4.36 -0.11 -6.75
CA VAL A 71 3.93 -1.29 -6.00
C VAL A 71 3.78 -2.49 -6.94
N ASP A 72 3.09 -2.32 -8.07
CA ASP A 72 2.86 -3.36 -9.07
C ASP A 72 4.16 -3.89 -9.68
N ASP A 73 5.14 -2.99 -9.90
CA ASP A 73 6.49 -3.33 -10.36
C ASP A 73 7.38 -3.91 -9.25
N LEU A 74 6.86 -4.12 -8.03
CA LEU A 74 7.60 -4.57 -6.85
C LEU A 74 8.81 -3.68 -6.48
N LYS A 75 8.71 -2.38 -6.79
CA LYS A 75 9.70 -1.35 -6.42
C LYS A 75 9.35 -0.74 -5.06
N ASN A 76 10.37 -0.22 -4.38
CA ASN A 76 10.15 0.53 -3.14
C ASN A 76 9.33 1.81 -3.42
N PRO A 77 8.14 1.99 -2.82
CA PRO A 77 7.30 3.18 -3.01
C PRO A 77 7.99 4.50 -2.64
N GLN A 78 8.99 4.50 -1.76
CA GLN A 78 9.77 5.70 -1.40
C GLN A 78 10.56 6.26 -2.58
N MET A 79 10.85 5.44 -3.60
CA MET A 79 11.48 5.89 -4.84
C MET A 79 10.60 6.89 -5.59
N PHE A 80 9.28 6.73 -5.53
CA PHE A 80 8.35 7.72 -6.11
C PHE A 80 8.53 9.09 -5.48
N THR A 81 8.62 9.16 -4.15
CA THR A 81 8.85 10.42 -3.42
C THR A 81 10.15 11.07 -3.87
N ARG A 82 11.24 10.28 -3.96
CA ARG A 82 12.53 10.76 -4.46
C ARG A 82 12.42 11.30 -5.88
N ASP A 83 11.79 10.56 -6.79
CA ASP A 83 11.68 10.94 -8.19
C ASP A 83 10.79 12.20 -8.37
N CYS A 84 9.76 12.36 -7.55
CA CYS A 84 8.96 13.58 -7.50
C CYS A 84 9.76 14.79 -7.05
N LEU A 85 10.58 14.65 -5.99
CA LEU A 85 11.46 15.72 -5.52
C LEU A 85 12.48 16.10 -6.60
N GLN A 86 13.10 15.11 -7.25
CA GLN A 86 14.06 15.32 -8.32
C GLN A 86 13.44 16.06 -9.51
N ARG A 87 12.29 15.59 -10.01
CA ARG A 87 11.56 16.29 -11.10
C ARG A 87 11.17 17.71 -10.71
N THR A 88 10.79 17.92 -9.46
CA THR A 88 10.41 19.26 -8.97
C THR A 88 11.62 20.20 -8.97
N LEU A 89 12.78 19.71 -8.53
CA LEU A 89 14.03 20.46 -8.55
C LEU A 89 14.45 20.82 -9.97
N GLU A 90 14.53 19.82 -10.87
CA GLU A 90 14.88 20.02 -12.28
C GLU A 90 13.95 21.02 -12.95
N ARG A 91 12.64 20.90 -12.67
CA ARG A 91 11.63 21.82 -13.22
C ARG A 91 11.78 23.24 -12.66
N ASN A 92 12.14 23.38 -11.40
CA ASN A 92 12.37 24.67 -10.76
C ASN A 92 13.57 25.38 -11.37
N GLU A 93 14.70 24.67 -11.53
CA GLU A 93 15.91 25.20 -12.16
C GLU A 93 15.66 25.61 -13.61
N GLU A 94 14.94 24.78 -14.37
CA GLU A 94 14.56 25.07 -15.76
C GLU A 94 13.70 26.34 -15.86
N ILE A 95 12.69 26.48 -15.00
CA ILE A 95 11.80 27.64 -14.99
C ILE A 95 12.53 28.90 -14.54
N ASN A 96 13.39 28.79 -13.53
CA ASN A 96 14.20 29.92 -13.08
C ASN A 96 15.13 30.41 -14.19
N GLY A 97 15.83 29.51 -14.89
CA GLY A 97 16.68 29.86 -16.04
C GLY A 97 15.90 30.54 -17.18
N LYS A 98 14.67 30.10 -17.45
CA LYS A 98 13.77 30.79 -18.40
C LYS A 98 13.40 32.19 -17.93
N ASN A 99 13.05 32.36 -16.66
CA ASN A 99 12.72 33.67 -16.09
C ASN A 99 13.91 34.63 -16.13
N GLU A 100 15.11 34.17 -15.77
CA GLU A 100 16.35 34.96 -15.87
C GLU A 100 16.64 35.40 -17.30
N THR A 101 16.40 34.50 -18.27
CA THR A 101 16.57 34.81 -19.69
C THR A 101 15.58 35.88 -20.12
N LEU A 102 14.29 35.72 -19.81
CA LEU A 102 13.25 36.71 -20.11
C LEU A 102 13.54 38.08 -19.47
N ALA A 103 14.01 38.10 -18.22
CA ALA A 103 14.35 39.33 -17.52
C ALA A 103 15.51 40.10 -18.17
N LYS A 104 16.42 39.43 -18.88
CA LYS A 104 17.52 40.07 -19.63
C LYS A 104 17.08 40.67 -20.97
N PHE A 105 15.93 40.26 -21.49
CA PHE A 105 15.36 40.75 -22.75
C PHE A 105 14.29 41.83 -22.55
N ALA A 106 13.87 42.09 -21.31
CA ALA A 106 12.97 43.18 -20.92
C ALA A 106 13.77 44.45 -20.57
#